data_AF-A0A182QNP9-F1
#
_entry.id   AF-A0A182QNP9-F1
#
_cell.length_a   1.000
_cell.length_b   1.000
_cell.length_c   1.000
_cell.angle_alpha   90.00
_cell.angle_beta   90.00
_cell.angle_gamma   90.00
#
_symmetry.space_group_name_H-M   'P 1'
#
loop_
_entity.id
_entity.type
_entity.pdbx_description
1 polymer ?
#
loop_
_entity_poly.entity_id
_entity_poly.type
_entity_poly.pdbx_seq_one_letter_code
_entity_poly.pdbx_strand_id
1 'polypeptide(L)'
;MAVPSTQSQAYPLSSGSTIAKSSKQRTNYHTEKALLKEMITDLTDSCHSVTKMLILDSERSSFVDKSDLQEYAISRLTSLVPSVDWDEELENVYLSGDMIVFDVKTVLMKKTIMHMIRGTDVADKIIDYDRLERSEYDGENDDDYDTATDRYNVVQDE
;
A
#
# COMPACT_ATOMS: atom_id res chain seq x y z
N MET A 1 3.92 -87.42 -33.86
CA MET A 1 3.18 -86.87 -35.01
C MET A 1 2.03 -86.01 -34.47
N ALA A 2 1.74 -84.91 -35.18
CA ALA A 2 0.72 -83.87 -34.94
C ALA A 2 1.09 -82.71 -33.96
N VAL A 3 0.77 -81.50 -34.42
CA VAL A 3 1.32 -80.16 -34.09
C VAL A 3 0.21 -79.27 -33.46
N PRO A 4 0.43 -77.97 -33.16
CA PRO A 4 0.38 -77.34 -31.83
C PRO A 4 -0.95 -76.61 -31.50
N SER A 5 -1.13 -76.18 -30.25
CA SER A 5 -2.17 -75.22 -29.88
C SER A 5 -1.56 -73.90 -29.43
N THR A 6 -1.79 -72.89 -30.27
CA THR A 6 -1.46 -71.47 -30.09
C THR A 6 -2.40 -70.86 -29.05
N GLN A 7 -1.85 -70.22 -28.02
CA GLN A 7 -2.62 -69.27 -27.19
C GLN A 7 -2.09 -67.86 -27.44
N SER A 8 -2.98 -67.04 -27.99
CA SER A 8 -2.80 -65.64 -28.33
C SER A 8 -2.48 -64.79 -27.10
N GLN A 9 -1.46 -63.94 -27.24
CA GLN A 9 -1.28 -62.73 -26.46
C GLN A 9 -2.49 -61.81 -26.60
N ALA A 10 -3.02 -61.33 -25.49
CA ALA A 10 -3.87 -60.14 -25.44
C ALA A 10 -3.18 -59.09 -24.58
N TYR A 11 -2.68 -58.03 -25.21
CA TYR A 11 -2.19 -56.84 -24.53
C TYR A 11 -3.40 -56.01 -24.08
N PRO A 12 -3.47 -55.51 -22.82
CA PRO A 12 -4.53 -54.61 -22.43
C PRO A 12 -4.37 -53.25 -23.11
N LEU A 13 -5.50 -52.77 -23.63
CA LEU A 13 -5.66 -51.53 -24.39
C LEU A 13 -5.19 -50.30 -23.61
N SER A 14 -4.52 -49.44 -24.37
CA SER A 14 -4.28 -48.02 -24.11
C SER A 14 -5.47 -47.36 -23.40
N SER A 15 -5.30 -47.02 -22.14
CA SER A 15 -6.20 -46.10 -21.43
C SER A 15 -5.88 -44.69 -21.89
N GLY A 16 -6.70 -44.19 -22.81
CA GLY A 16 -6.69 -42.79 -23.21
C GLY A 16 -6.84 -41.90 -21.98
N SER A 17 -5.77 -41.21 -21.63
CA SER A 17 -5.79 -40.13 -20.65
C SER A 17 -6.69 -39.02 -21.21
N THR A 18 -7.92 -38.96 -20.71
CA THR A 18 -8.80 -37.81 -20.93
C THR A 18 -8.15 -36.60 -20.28
N ILE A 19 -7.60 -35.70 -21.12
CA ILE A 19 -7.12 -34.39 -20.72
C ILE A 19 -8.31 -33.65 -20.11
N ALA A 20 -8.34 -33.57 -18.78
CA ALA A 20 -9.23 -32.68 -18.07
C ALA A 20 -8.91 -31.26 -18.54
N LYS A 21 -9.81 -30.69 -19.36
CA LYS A 21 -9.80 -29.25 -19.66
C LYS A 21 -9.96 -28.53 -18.34
N SER A 22 -8.86 -28.02 -17.79
CA SER A 22 -8.92 -27.06 -16.70
C SER A 22 -9.74 -25.88 -17.21
N SER A 23 -10.94 -25.73 -16.65
CA SER A 23 -11.73 -24.53 -16.84
C SER A 23 -10.88 -23.39 -16.31
N LYS A 24 -10.32 -22.57 -17.21
CA LYS A 24 -9.66 -21.31 -16.86
C LYS A 24 -10.70 -20.45 -16.16
N GLN A 25 -10.72 -20.54 -14.83
CA GLN A 25 -11.50 -19.69 -13.97
C GLN A 25 -10.98 -18.28 -14.25
N ARG A 26 -11.78 -17.47 -14.94
CA ARG A 26 -11.44 -16.07 -15.20
C ARG A 26 -11.53 -15.36 -13.87
N THR A 27 -10.40 -15.22 -13.18
CA THR A 27 -10.29 -14.42 -11.96
C THR A 27 -10.73 -13.00 -12.29
N ASN A 28 -11.66 -12.46 -11.51
CA ASN A 28 -12.20 -11.12 -11.74
C ASN A 28 -11.24 -10.09 -11.13
N TYR A 29 -10.36 -9.52 -11.95
CA TYR A 29 -9.36 -8.54 -11.54
C TYR A 29 -9.88 -7.09 -11.44
N HIS A 30 -11.20 -6.90 -11.35
CA HIS A 30 -11.77 -5.56 -11.37
C HIS A 30 -11.29 -4.70 -10.20
N THR A 31 -11.24 -5.29 -9.01
CA THR A 31 -10.79 -4.61 -7.79
C THR A 31 -9.30 -4.29 -7.89
N GLU A 32 -8.46 -5.25 -8.24
CA GLU A 32 -7.02 -5.10 -8.39
C GLU A 32 -6.67 -4.06 -9.44
N LYS A 33 -7.41 -4.01 -10.55
CA LYS A 33 -7.23 -2.99 -11.59
C LYS A 33 -7.64 -1.60 -11.11
N ALA A 34 -8.71 -1.48 -10.31
CA ALA A 34 -9.12 -0.21 -9.73
C ALA A 34 -8.07 0.29 -8.73
N LEU A 35 -7.54 -0.60 -7.89
CA LEU A 35 -6.47 -0.31 -6.93
C LEU A 35 -5.17 0.13 -7.61
N LEU A 36 -4.77 -0.58 -8.66
CA LEU A 36 -3.59 -0.20 -9.43
C LEU A 36 -3.76 1.19 -10.05
N LYS A 37 -4.97 1.50 -10.52
CA LYS A 37 -5.27 2.82 -11.09
C LYS A 37 -5.23 3.92 -10.04
N GLU A 38 -5.84 3.70 -8.86
CA GLU A 38 -5.81 4.64 -7.73
C GLU A 38 -4.35 4.94 -7.32
N MET A 39 -3.53 3.90 -7.18
CA MET A 39 -2.13 4.02 -6.80
C MET A 39 -1.28 4.77 -7.84
N ILE A 40 -1.51 4.53 -9.13
CA ILE A 40 -0.85 5.26 -10.23
C ILE A 40 -1.29 6.72 -10.23
N THR A 41 -2.58 6.99 -10.10
CA THR A 41 -3.12 8.35 -10.03
C THR A 41 -2.52 9.11 -8.85
N ASP A 42 -2.45 8.50 -7.67
CA ASP A 42 -1.82 9.13 -6.51
C ASP A 42 -0.31 9.37 -6.70
N LEU A 43 0.36 8.65 -7.60
CA LEU A 43 1.79 8.88 -7.92
C LEU A 43 1.96 10.04 -8.91
N THR A 44 0.95 10.28 -9.75
CA THR A 44 1.00 11.33 -10.78
C THR A 44 0.41 12.65 -10.32
N ASP A 45 -0.54 12.63 -9.39
CA ASP A 45 -1.33 13.82 -9.02
C ASP A 45 -0.68 14.63 -7.89
N SER A 46 0.36 14.10 -7.23
CA SER A 46 1.11 14.85 -6.22
C SER A 46 2.13 15.79 -6.87
N CYS A 47 1.78 17.06 -7.04
CA CYS A 47 2.71 18.14 -7.42
C CYS A 47 3.77 18.41 -6.31
N HIS A 48 3.53 17.92 -5.09
CA HIS A 48 4.49 17.88 -3.99
C HIS A 48 5.18 16.51 -3.91
N SER A 49 6.44 16.47 -3.48
CA SER A 49 7.21 15.24 -3.33
C SER A 49 6.60 14.33 -2.26
N VAL A 50 5.97 13.23 -2.67
CA VAL A 50 5.48 12.18 -1.75
C VAL A 50 6.68 11.51 -1.11
N THR A 51 6.74 11.51 0.22
CA THR A 51 7.82 10.89 0.96
C THR A 51 7.57 9.39 1.11
N LYS A 52 8.61 8.65 1.50
CA LYS A 52 8.49 7.24 1.90
C LYS A 52 8.23 7.07 3.41
N MET A 53 7.94 8.18 4.09
CA MET A 53 7.88 8.24 5.55
C MET A 53 6.48 7.85 6.05
N LEU A 54 6.48 7.10 7.15
CA LEU A 54 5.33 6.73 7.95
C LEU A 54 5.65 7.01 9.42
N ILE A 55 4.61 7.19 10.21
CA ILE A 55 4.70 7.43 11.64
C ILE A 55 4.05 6.27 12.36
N LEU A 56 4.76 5.70 13.32
CA LEU A 56 4.26 4.70 14.25
C LEU A 56 3.97 5.39 15.58
N ASP A 57 2.71 5.32 16.00
CA ASP A 57 2.32 5.73 17.34
C ASP A 57 2.93 4.78 18.37
N SER A 58 3.64 5.35 19.34
CA SER A 58 4.41 4.62 20.34
C SER A 58 4.08 5.12 21.73
N GLU A 59 3.65 4.19 22.58
CA GLU A 59 3.50 4.45 24.03
C GLU A 59 4.85 4.58 24.74
N ARG A 60 5.95 4.21 24.06
CA ARG A 60 7.31 4.28 24.58
C ARG A 60 8.01 5.54 24.06
N SER A 61 8.35 6.43 24.97
CA SER A 61 8.99 7.73 24.68
C SER A 61 10.53 7.73 24.78
N SER A 62 11.15 6.62 25.23
CA SER A 62 12.61 6.56 25.41
C SER A 62 13.23 5.23 25.00
N PHE A 63 14.32 5.33 24.24
CA PHE A 63 15.15 4.22 23.77
C PHE A 63 16.60 4.47 24.16
N VAL A 64 17.32 3.41 24.54
CA VAL A 64 18.70 3.53 25.04
C VAL A 64 19.67 3.80 23.89
N ASP A 65 19.45 3.15 22.74
CA ASP A 65 20.20 3.38 21.52
C ASP A 65 19.34 3.17 20.24
N LYS A 66 19.97 3.38 19.08
CA LYS A 66 19.31 3.25 17.77
C LYS A 66 18.92 1.80 17.45
N SER A 67 19.70 0.81 17.90
CA SER A 67 19.40 -0.61 17.67
C SER A 67 18.13 -1.02 18.41
N ASP A 68 17.99 -0.61 19.66
CA ASP A 68 16.79 -0.88 20.47
C ASP A 68 15.53 -0.28 19.82
N LEU A 69 15.67 0.93 19.26
CA LEU A 69 14.57 1.59 18.55
C LEU A 69 14.18 0.81 17.28
N GLN A 70 15.18 0.38 16.50
CA GLN A 70 14.94 -0.37 15.27
C GLN A 70 14.30 -1.73 15.56
N GLU A 71 14.80 -2.48 16.53
CA GLU A 71 14.24 -3.78 16.92
C GLU A 71 12.81 -3.64 17.45
N TYR A 72 12.56 -2.62 18.27
CA TYR A 72 11.21 -2.32 18.75
C TYR A 72 10.25 -1.98 17.61
N ALA A 73 10.68 -1.13 16.68
CA ALA A 73 9.86 -0.75 15.52
C ALA A 73 9.52 -1.98 14.67
N ILE A 74 10.51 -2.83 14.35
CA ILE A 74 10.29 -4.08 13.60
C ILE A 74 9.31 -5.01 14.33
N SER A 75 9.52 -5.23 15.64
CA SER A 75 8.63 -6.08 16.44
C SER A 75 7.19 -5.56 16.43
N ARG A 76 7.02 -4.25 16.63
CA ARG A 76 5.69 -3.62 16.66
C ARG A 76 5.02 -3.66 15.30
N LEU A 77 5.73 -3.30 14.23
CA LEU A 77 5.22 -3.32 12.87
C LEU A 77 4.86 -4.73 12.42
N THR A 78 5.66 -5.74 12.78
CA THR A 78 5.36 -7.15 12.51
C THR A 78 4.08 -7.61 13.20
N SER A 79 3.82 -7.13 14.42
CA SER A 79 2.56 -7.42 15.12
C SER A 79 1.35 -6.73 14.49
N LEU A 80 1.52 -5.54 13.90
CA LEU A 80 0.43 -4.74 13.33
C LEU A 80 0.11 -5.16 11.89
N VAL A 81 1.13 -5.45 11.09
CA VAL A 81 1.02 -5.81 9.68
C VAL A 81 1.94 -7.00 9.40
N PRO A 82 1.54 -8.22 9.81
CA PRO A 82 2.39 -9.42 9.76
C PRO A 82 2.70 -9.93 8.35
N SER A 83 2.01 -9.41 7.33
CA SER A 83 2.20 -9.78 5.93
C SER A 83 3.34 -9.01 5.22
N VAL A 84 3.95 -8.03 5.90
CA VAL A 84 5.10 -7.27 5.38
C VAL A 84 6.39 -7.81 6.02
N ASP A 85 7.42 -8.02 5.20
CA ASP A 85 8.76 -8.34 5.67
C ASP A 85 9.48 -7.06 6.09
N TRP A 86 9.37 -6.71 7.38
CA TRP A 86 9.89 -5.47 7.92
C TRP A 86 11.41 -5.44 8.04
N ASP A 87 12.08 -6.59 8.12
CA ASP A 87 13.53 -6.67 8.10
C ASP A 87 14.09 -6.24 6.73
N GLU A 88 13.35 -6.53 5.66
CA GLU A 88 13.71 -6.06 4.33
C GLU A 88 13.20 -4.65 4.03
N GLU A 89 11.99 -4.28 4.46
CA GLU A 89 11.30 -3.10 3.93
C GLU A 89 11.59 -1.81 4.69
N LEU A 90 12.11 -1.90 5.92
CA LEU A 90 12.43 -0.77 6.79
C LEU A 90 13.84 -0.23 6.53
N GLU A 91 13.99 1.06 6.22
CA GLU A 91 15.30 1.66 5.93
C GLU A 91 15.84 2.51 7.09
N ASN A 92 15.07 3.50 7.53
CA ASN A 92 15.45 4.41 8.61
C ASN A 92 14.38 4.39 9.70
N VAL A 93 14.83 4.51 10.96
CA VAL A 93 13.95 4.68 12.12
C VAL A 93 14.58 5.71 13.03
N TYR A 94 13.79 6.69 13.45
CA TYR A 94 14.20 7.72 14.39
C TYR A 94 13.01 8.24 15.20
N LEU A 95 13.30 8.97 16.27
CA LEU A 95 12.29 9.61 17.11
C LEU A 95 12.09 11.05 16.67
N SER A 96 10.84 11.47 16.57
CA SER A 96 10.43 12.87 16.43
C SER A 96 9.42 13.18 17.54
N GLY A 97 9.90 13.81 18.61
CA GLY A 97 9.14 13.93 19.86
C GLY A 97 8.84 12.55 20.45
N ASP A 98 7.55 12.28 20.73
CA ASP A 98 7.07 10.99 21.23
C ASP A 98 6.70 10.00 20.11
N MET A 99 6.88 10.38 18.85
CA MET A 99 6.52 9.56 17.70
C MET A 99 7.75 8.86 17.11
N ILE A 100 7.54 7.64 16.60
CA ILE A 100 8.56 6.93 15.83
C ILE A 100 8.31 7.19 14.36
N VAL A 101 9.26 7.85 13.70
CA VAL A 101 9.22 8.05 12.24
C VAL A 101 10.07 6.98 11.58
N PHE A 102 9.55 6.39 10.51
CA PHE A 102 10.26 5.38 9.76
C PHE A 102 10.07 5.50 8.25
N ASP A 103 11.11 5.09 7.52
CA ASP A 103 11.12 5.05 6.07
C ASP A 103 10.93 3.62 5.60
N VAL A 104 10.13 3.46 4.54
CA VAL A 104 10.09 2.21 3.78
C VAL A 104 10.86 2.34 2.46
N LYS A 105 11.32 1.21 1.90
CA LYS A 105 12.13 1.17 0.66
C LYS A 105 11.56 2.01 -0.49
N THR A 106 10.24 2.02 -0.66
CA THR A 106 9.58 2.70 -1.79
C THR A 106 8.29 3.41 -1.39
N VAL A 107 7.97 4.49 -2.11
CA VAL A 107 6.65 5.15 -2.01
C VAL A 107 5.51 4.17 -2.31
N LEU A 108 5.76 3.22 -3.22
CA LEU A 108 4.82 2.16 -3.53
C LEU A 108 4.52 1.29 -2.30
N MET A 109 5.54 0.94 -1.52
CA MET A 109 5.37 0.16 -0.30
C MET A 109 4.59 0.94 0.76
N LYS A 110 4.90 2.24 0.93
CA LYS A 110 4.13 3.14 1.79
C LYS A 110 2.64 3.08 1.45
N LYS A 111 2.28 3.27 0.18
CA LYS A 111 0.88 3.20 -0.28
C LYS A 111 0.24 1.83 -0.06
N THR A 112 1.02 0.76 -0.27
CA THR A 112 0.57 -0.61 -0.06
C THR A 112 0.20 -0.84 1.41
N ILE A 113 1.08 -0.45 2.34
CA ILE A 113 0.83 -0.51 3.78
C ILE A 113 -0.42 0.31 4.16
N MET A 114 -0.49 1.57 3.72
CA MET A 114 -1.64 2.43 4.01
C MET A 114 -2.97 1.85 3.50
N HIS A 115 -2.93 1.17 2.35
CA HIS A 115 -4.09 0.48 1.82
C HIS A 115 -4.47 -0.75 2.65
N MET A 116 -3.48 -1.56 3.04
CA MET A 116 -3.69 -2.79 3.82
C MET A 116 -4.32 -2.52 5.20
N ILE A 117 -3.93 -1.43 5.84
CA ILE A 117 -4.46 -1.05 7.15
C ILE A 117 -5.76 -0.26 7.07
N ARG A 118 -6.20 0.16 5.87
CA ARG A 118 -7.39 1.00 5.71
C ARG A 118 -8.64 0.30 6.24
N GLY A 119 -9.32 0.94 7.19
CA GLY A 119 -10.53 0.40 7.79
C GLY A 119 -10.30 -0.66 8.87
N THR A 120 -9.05 -0.84 9.31
CA THR A 120 -8.69 -1.66 10.48
C THR A 120 -8.34 -0.77 11.67
N ASP A 121 -8.22 -1.37 12.85
CA ASP A 121 -7.75 -0.69 14.08
C ASP A 121 -6.26 -0.30 14.04
N VAL A 122 -5.53 -0.76 13.00
CA VAL A 122 -4.13 -0.41 12.78
C VAL A 122 -4.00 0.96 12.11
N ALA A 123 -5.03 1.43 11.41
CA ALA A 123 -5.02 2.73 10.72
C ALA A 123 -4.75 3.92 11.66
N ASP A 124 -5.13 3.80 12.93
CA ASP A 124 -4.89 4.84 13.94
C ASP A 124 -3.46 4.78 14.53
N LYS A 125 -2.73 3.68 14.29
CA LYS A 125 -1.39 3.43 14.85
C LYS A 125 -0.27 3.69 13.85
N ILE A 126 -0.57 3.64 12.54
CA ILE A 126 0.38 3.91 11.47
C ILE A 126 -0.19 5.03 10.61
N ILE A 127 0.47 6.19 10.67
CA ILE A 127 -0.01 7.44 10.08
C ILE A 127 0.88 7.82 8.88
N ASP A 128 0.25 8.39 7.85
CA ASP A 128 0.97 8.96 6.71
C ASP A 128 1.62 10.29 7.10
N TYR A 129 2.94 10.36 7.01
CA TYR A 129 3.73 11.56 7.27
C TYR A 129 3.29 12.76 6.40
N ASP A 130 2.99 12.52 5.11
CA ASP A 130 2.66 13.59 4.16
C ASP A 130 1.28 14.20 4.45
N ARG A 131 0.42 13.49 5.19
CA ARG A 131 -0.90 14.02 5.60
C ARG A 131 -0.76 14.98 6.78
N LEU A 132 0.17 14.73 7.70
CA LEU A 132 0.44 15.62 8.82
C LEU A 132 1.09 16.91 8.35
N GLU A 133 2.09 16.82 7.48
CA GLU A 133 2.75 18.01 6.91
C GLU A 133 1.75 18.92 6.20
N ARG A 134 0.84 18.37 5.38
CA ARG A 134 -0.21 19.18 4.72
C ARG A 134 -1.16 19.85 5.72
N SER A 135 -1.49 19.19 6.83
CA SER A 135 -2.37 19.79 7.83
C SER A 135 -1.74 20.95 8.60
N GLU A 136 -0.40 20.97 8.72
CA GLU A 136 0.32 22.11 9.31
C GLU A 136 0.37 23.31 8.35
N TYR A 137 0.42 23.08 7.03
CA TYR A 137 0.45 24.15 6.02
C TYR A 137 -0.93 24.65 5.57
N ASP A 138 -1.98 23.83 5.60
CA ASP A 138 -3.36 24.25 5.28
C ASP A 138 -4.01 25.06 6.43
N GLY A 139 -3.34 25.23 7.57
CA GLY A 139 -3.84 25.94 8.75
C GLY A 139 -3.63 27.46 8.76
N GLU A 140 -2.89 28.03 7.80
CA GLU A 140 -2.54 29.47 7.79
C GLU A 140 -2.82 30.19 6.46
N ASN A 141 -3.81 29.73 5.69
CA ASN A 141 -4.33 30.51 4.55
C ASN A 141 -5.75 31.01 4.91
N ASP A 142 -5.78 31.97 5.84
CA ASP A 142 -6.90 32.91 5.96
C ASP A 142 -6.72 33.90 4.79
N ASP A 143 -7.15 33.45 3.62
CA ASP A 143 -7.20 34.25 2.40
C ASP A 143 -8.27 35.32 2.60
N ASP A 144 -7.93 36.41 3.30
CA ASP A 144 -8.67 37.66 3.27
C ASP A 144 -8.62 38.19 1.83
N TYR A 145 -9.49 37.64 0.99
CA TYR A 145 -9.86 38.16 -0.31
C TYR A 145 -10.60 39.47 -0.07
N ASP A 146 -9.82 40.54 0.07
CA ASP A 146 -10.33 41.90 0.09
C ASP A 146 -10.98 42.13 -1.29
N THR A 147 -12.30 41.97 -1.32
CA THR A 147 -13.13 42.14 -2.50
C THR A 147 -13.18 43.64 -2.79
N ALA A 148 -12.16 44.13 -3.50
CA ALA A 148 -12.22 45.41 -4.18
C ALA A 148 -13.26 45.28 -5.31
N THR A 149 -14.52 45.46 -4.94
CA THR A 149 -15.65 45.48 -5.84
C THR A 149 -15.46 46.64 -6.82
N ASP A 150 -15.26 46.30 -8.09
CA ASP A 150 -15.41 47.18 -9.24
C ASP A 150 -16.72 47.98 -9.12
N ARG A 151 -16.61 49.29 -8.86
CA ARG A 151 -17.70 50.23 -9.10
C ARG A 151 -17.47 50.94 -10.43
N TYR A 152 -17.76 50.22 -11.51
CA TYR A 152 -18.27 50.88 -12.70
C TYR A 152 -19.74 51.23 -12.47
N ASN A 153 -20.03 52.49 -12.22
CA ASN A 153 -21.32 53.07 -12.59
C ASN A 153 -21.05 54.26 -13.51
N VAL A 154 -21.12 53.97 -14.80
CA VAL A 154 -21.48 54.91 -15.83
C VAL A 154 -22.91 55.37 -15.54
N VAL A 155 -23.12 56.67 -15.37
CA VAL A 155 -24.43 57.30 -15.60
C VAL A 155 -24.19 58.43 -16.60
N GLN A 156 -24.73 58.24 -17.80
CA GLN A 156 -24.93 59.27 -18.83
C GLN A 156 -26.19 60.10 -18.51
N ASP A 157 -26.23 61.29 -19.13
CA ASP A 157 -27.37 62.21 -19.35
C ASP A 157 -27.78 63.14 -18.20
N GLU A 158 -27.44 64.44 -18.28
CA GLU A 158 -28.16 65.50 -19.03
C GLU A 158 -27.24 66.69 -19.38
#